data_AF-A0A8H6WK79-F1
#
_entry.id   AF-A0A8H6WK79-F1
#
_cell.length_a   1.000
_cell.length_b   1.000
_cell.length_c   1.000
_cell.angle_alpha   90.00
_cell.angle_beta   90.00
_cell.angle_gamma   90.00
#
_symmetry.space_group_name_H-M   'P 1'
#
loop_
_entity.id
_entity.type
_entity.pdbx_description
1 polymer ?
#
loop_
_entity_poly.entity_id
_entity_poly.type
_entity_poly.pdbx_seq_one_letter_code
_entity_poly.pdbx_strand_id
1 'polypeptide(L)'
;MTRPRPPSLRLDHLGLDPSSLVGRVLKTIKHSEKHPSLTLHFLDGTRIQIMVDGYSPAHPGVPKELEMSPSFRALFNAGDSVDLTVTDCALITLSDKAFALESNDQWDQRHLGVAFKFSAASGSLDGLPDPWHCVWATLEEHDQHGSCIFRTYEDVYLEELQRSPRKARHRKQSGP
;
A
#
# COMPACT_ATOMS: atom_id res chain seq x y z
N MET A 1 -27.94 12.58 12.46
CA MET A 1 -27.74 12.52 11.00
C MET A 1 -27.03 11.20 10.71
N THR A 2 -27.66 10.26 10.02
CA THR A 2 -27.06 8.95 9.69
C THR A 2 -26.01 9.14 8.61
N ARG A 3 -24.74 8.80 8.89
CA ARG A 3 -23.66 8.82 7.91
C ARG A 3 -23.99 7.80 6.81
N PRO A 4 -24.09 8.20 5.53
CA PRO A 4 -24.36 7.26 4.46
C PRO A 4 -23.20 6.28 4.31
N ARG A 5 -23.54 4.99 4.19
CA ARG A 5 -22.58 3.91 3.92
C ARG A 5 -21.79 4.24 2.64
N PRO A 6 -20.44 4.21 2.66
CA PRO A 6 -19.68 4.42 1.44
C PRO A 6 -20.01 3.30 0.44
N PRO A 7 -20.26 3.63 -0.84
CA PRO A 7 -20.46 2.61 -1.86
C PRO A 7 -19.17 1.78 -2.00
N SER A 8 -19.28 0.46 -1.87
CA SER A 8 -18.14 -0.45 -2.05
C SER A 8 -17.92 -0.80 -3.53
N LEU A 9 -16.64 -0.81 -3.94
CA LEU A 9 -16.04 -1.25 -5.20
C LEU A 9 -16.39 -0.43 -6.46
N ARG A 10 -15.46 0.46 -6.84
CA ARG A 10 -15.31 0.87 -8.24
C ARG A 10 -14.46 -0.20 -8.95
N LEU A 11 -15.11 -1.00 -9.80
CA LEU A 11 -14.47 -2.07 -10.58
C LEU A 11 -13.64 -1.58 -11.77
N ASP A 12 -13.60 -0.27 -12.02
CA ASP A 12 -12.67 0.31 -12.99
C ASP A 12 -11.29 0.33 -12.33
N HIS A 13 -10.52 -0.74 -12.51
CA HIS A 13 -9.18 -0.89 -11.94
C HIS A 13 -8.29 0.32 -12.26
N LEU A 14 -8.20 1.24 -11.30
CA LEU A 14 -7.24 2.33 -11.33
C LEU A 14 -5.84 1.74 -11.17
N GLY A 15 -4.89 2.22 -11.97
CA GLY A 15 -3.48 1.92 -11.76
C GLY A 15 -2.88 0.80 -12.63
N LEU A 16 -1.75 0.30 -12.15
CA LEU A 16 -0.86 -0.65 -12.83
C LEU A 16 -1.30 -2.10 -12.55
N ASP A 17 -1.27 -2.94 -13.59
CA ASP A 17 -1.53 -4.37 -13.47
C ASP A 17 -0.49 -5.04 -12.55
N PRO A 18 -0.91 -5.68 -11.43
CA PRO A 18 -0.02 -6.39 -10.52
C PRO A 18 0.93 -7.37 -11.21
N SER A 19 0.48 -8.02 -12.28
CA SER A 19 1.27 -9.02 -13.01
C SER A 19 2.59 -8.43 -13.56
N SER A 20 2.61 -7.13 -13.84
CA SER A 20 3.80 -6.41 -14.34
C SER A 20 4.91 -6.22 -13.29
N LEU A 21 4.66 -6.59 -12.02
CA LEU A 21 5.67 -6.58 -10.96
C LEU A 21 6.42 -7.91 -10.85
N VAL A 22 5.88 -9.00 -11.42
CA VAL A 22 6.50 -10.32 -11.35
C VAL A 22 7.87 -10.33 -12.02
N GLY A 23 8.85 -10.91 -11.33
CA GLY A 23 10.26 -10.97 -11.74
C GLY A 23 11.08 -9.75 -11.36
N ARG A 24 10.47 -8.66 -10.86
CA ARG A 24 11.23 -7.49 -10.38
C ARG A 24 11.83 -7.76 -9.01
N VAL A 25 13.03 -7.24 -8.79
CA VAL A 25 13.75 -7.36 -7.51
C VAL A 25 13.49 -6.12 -6.67
N LEU A 26 12.75 -6.28 -5.58
CA LEU A 26 12.49 -5.25 -4.59
C LEU A 26 13.78 -4.98 -3.80
N LYS A 27 14.19 -3.71 -3.76
CA LYS A 27 15.37 -3.22 -3.04
C LYS A 27 15.03 -2.54 -1.74
N THR A 28 13.99 -1.71 -1.74
CA THR A 28 13.63 -0.93 -0.56
C THR A 28 12.15 -0.67 -0.52
N ILE A 29 11.60 -0.70 0.69
CA ILE A 29 10.22 -0.31 0.98
C ILE A 29 10.26 0.96 1.80
N LYS A 30 9.44 1.95 1.45
CA LYS A 30 9.32 3.20 2.20
C LYS A 30 7.87 3.51 2.51
N HIS A 31 7.54 3.53 3.80
CA HIS A 31 6.28 4.07 4.28
C HIS A 31 6.32 5.61 4.30
N SER A 32 5.24 6.24 3.91
CA SER A 32 5.07 7.69 4.07
C SER A 32 4.52 8.01 5.45
N GLU A 33 5.17 8.92 6.17
CA GLU A 33 4.70 9.39 7.49
C GLU A 33 3.53 10.37 7.39
N LYS A 34 3.30 10.95 6.20
CA LYS A 34 2.34 12.04 5.99
C LYS A 34 1.08 11.62 5.23
N HIS A 35 1.19 10.55 4.47
CA HIS A 35 0.16 10.11 3.53
C HIS A 35 0.05 8.59 3.64
N PRO A 36 -1.16 8.01 3.48
CA PRO A 36 -1.36 6.58 3.42
C PRO A 36 -0.84 6.04 2.09
N SER A 37 0.48 6.01 1.94
CA SER A 37 1.14 5.52 0.74
C SER A 37 2.40 4.74 1.09
N LEU A 38 2.62 3.71 0.29
CA LEU A 38 3.78 2.83 0.40
C LEU A 38 4.56 2.83 -0.89
N THR A 39 5.84 3.19 -0.86
CA THR A 39 6.69 3.18 -2.05
C THR A 39 7.60 1.97 -2.07
N LEU A 40 7.52 1.20 -3.15
CA LEU A 40 8.40 0.07 -3.49
C LEU A 40 9.46 0.56 -4.48
N HIS A 41 10.73 0.34 -4.14
CA HIS A 41 11.87 0.66 -4.99
C HIS A 41 12.47 -0.62 -5.56
N PHE A 42 12.48 -0.76 -6.88
CA PHE A 42 13.00 -1.94 -7.57
C PHE A 42 14.41 -1.71 -8.12
N LEU A 43 15.15 -2.81 -8.34
CA LEU A 43 16.53 -2.82 -8.84
C LEU A 43 16.67 -2.21 -10.24
N ASP A 44 15.66 -2.36 -11.08
CA ASP A 44 15.57 -1.77 -12.43
C ASP A 44 15.40 -0.23 -12.40
N GLY A 45 15.24 0.35 -11.21
CA GLY A 45 15.04 1.77 -11.00
C GLY A 45 13.56 2.21 -11.03
N THR A 46 12.63 1.30 -11.32
CA THR A 46 11.20 1.56 -11.23
C THR A 46 10.78 1.78 -9.78
N ARG A 47 9.79 2.64 -9.61
CA ARG A 47 9.19 2.98 -8.32
C ARG A 47 7.69 2.81 -8.42
N ILE A 48 7.15 1.97 -7.58
CA ILE A 48 5.71 1.71 -7.53
C ILE A 48 5.20 2.20 -6.20
N GLN A 49 4.06 2.86 -6.19
CA GLN A 49 3.35 3.27 -4.99
C GLN A 49 2.08 2.46 -4.83
N ILE A 50 1.83 1.98 -3.62
CA ILE A 50 0.51 1.54 -3.19
C ILE A 50 -0.22 2.76 -2.68
N MET A 51 -1.36 3.05 -3.29
CA MET A 51 -2.17 4.24 -3.07
C MET A 51 -3.57 3.83 -2.60
N VAL A 52 -4.23 4.70 -1.84
CA VAL A 52 -5.61 4.51 -1.39
C VAL A 52 -6.57 5.22 -2.33
N ASP A 53 -7.59 4.52 -2.82
CA ASP A 53 -8.61 5.12 -3.69
C ASP A 53 -9.32 6.28 -2.97
N GLY A 54 -9.63 7.32 -3.75
CA GLY A 54 -10.24 8.55 -3.25
C GLY A 54 -9.37 9.38 -2.30
N TYR A 55 -8.13 8.99 -1.99
CA TYR A 55 -7.22 9.82 -1.21
C TYR A 55 -6.55 10.90 -2.07
N SER A 56 -6.60 12.15 -1.62
CA SER A 56 -5.87 13.26 -2.25
C SER A 56 -5.00 13.96 -1.21
N PRO A 57 -3.67 14.08 -1.41
CA PRO A 57 -2.80 14.84 -0.52
C PRO A 57 -3.22 16.31 -0.33
N ALA A 58 -3.88 16.92 -1.33
CA ALA A 58 -4.39 18.29 -1.24
C ALA A 58 -5.65 18.39 -0.37
N HIS A 59 -6.41 17.30 -0.26
CA HIS A 59 -7.67 17.20 0.47
C HIS A 59 -7.70 15.88 1.26
N PRO A 60 -6.87 15.74 2.31
CA PRO A 60 -6.62 14.46 2.96
C PRO A 60 -7.86 13.85 3.64
N GLY A 61 -8.86 14.69 3.97
CA GLY A 61 -10.11 14.23 4.57
C GLY A 61 -9.91 13.56 5.93
N VAL A 62 -10.65 12.48 6.18
CA VAL A 62 -10.53 11.63 7.39
C VAL A 62 -9.24 10.81 7.30
N PRO A 63 -8.48 10.64 8.41
CA PRO A 63 -7.28 9.83 8.43
C PRO A 63 -7.53 8.42 7.88
N LYS A 64 -6.74 8.05 6.89
CA LYS A 64 -6.65 6.68 6.39
C LYS A 64 -5.24 6.19 6.69
N GLU A 65 -5.10 4.92 7.00
CA GLU A 65 -3.82 4.26 7.23
C GLU A 65 -3.70 3.04 6.33
N LEU A 66 -2.48 2.75 5.90
CA LEU A 66 -2.17 1.48 5.25
C LEU A 66 -1.85 0.45 6.32
N GLU A 67 -2.62 -0.62 6.35
CA GLU A 67 -2.37 -1.80 7.14
C GLU A 67 -1.71 -2.88 6.29
N MET A 68 -0.98 -3.77 6.96
CA MET A 68 -0.24 -4.83 6.28
C MET A 68 0.04 -6.01 7.19
N SER A 69 0.29 -7.17 6.59
CA SER A 69 0.70 -8.36 7.33
C SER A 69 1.99 -8.11 8.17
N PRO A 70 2.10 -8.67 9.39
CA PRO A 70 3.27 -8.46 10.26
C PRO A 70 4.60 -8.88 9.60
N SER A 71 4.57 -9.95 8.80
CA SER A 71 5.73 -10.44 8.04
C SER A 71 6.19 -9.44 6.98
N PHE A 72 5.26 -8.71 6.37
CA PHE A 72 5.60 -7.64 5.43
C PHE A 72 6.15 -6.43 6.18
N ARG A 73 5.54 -6.06 7.32
CA ARG A 73 6.03 -4.97 8.17
C ARG A 73 7.46 -5.19 8.68
N ALA A 74 7.85 -6.44 8.90
CA ALA A 74 9.21 -6.79 9.29
C ALA A 74 10.26 -6.39 8.23
N LEU A 75 9.89 -6.38 6.94
CA LEU A 75 10.79 -5.97 5.84
C LEU A 75 11.19 -4.50 5.91
N PHE A 76 10.44 -3.66 6.62
CA PHE A 76 10.72 -2.23 6.78
C PHE A 76 11.85 -1.98 7.76
N ASN A 77 11.92 -2.82 8.80
CA ASN A 77 12.86 -2.68 9.90
C ASN A 77 14.21 -3.35 9.60
N ALA A 78 14.32 -4.07 8.48
CA ALA A 78 15.54 -4.74 8.08
C ALA A 78 16.72 -3.78 7.82
N GLY A 79 16.49 -2.47 7.71
CA GLY A 79 17.52 -1.42 7.63
C GLY A 79 18.35 -1.41 6.34
N ASP A 80 18.48 -2.57 5.70
CA ASP A 80 19.28 -2.82 4.52
C ASP A 80 18.40 -3.01 3.28
N SER A 81 19.01 -2.75 2.12
CA SER A 81 18.44 -3.14 0.83
C SER A 81 18.06 -4.61 0.89
N VAL A 82 16.77 -4.91 0.80
CA VAL A 82 16.30 -6.29 0.60
C VAL A 82 16.62 -6.69 -0.85
N ASP A 83 16.85 -7.96 -1.11
CA ASP A 83 16.97 -8.49 -2.48
C ASP A 83 15.92 -9.58 -2.65
N LEU A 84 14.68 -9.13 -2.81
CA LEU A 84 13.50 -9.98 -2.85
C LEU A 84 12.86 -9.92 -4.23
N THR A 85 12.89 -11.04 -4.96
CA THR A 85 12.23 -11.10 -6.26
C THR A 85 10.74 -11.33 -6.07
N VAL A 86 9.91 -10.48 -6.67
CA VAL A 86 8.46 -10.69 -6.71
C VAL A 86 8.17 -11.93 -7.55
N THR A 87 7.68 -12.99 -6.92
CA THR A 87 7.29 -14.22 -7.63
C THR A 87 5.84 -14.19 -8.05
N ASP A 88 5.01 -13.47 -7.30
CA ASP A 88 3.60 -13.30 -7.61
C ASP A 88 3.09 -11.97 -7.03
N CYS A 89 2.12 -11.35 -7.70
CA CYS A 89 1.47 -10.15 -7.22
C CYS A 89 0.05 -10.06 -7.79
N ALA A 90 -0.91 -9.74 -6.92
CA ALA A 90 -2.32 -9.69 -7.29
C ALA A 90 -3.07 -8.60 -6.53
N LEU A 91 -4.13 -8.08 -7.15
CA LEU A 91 -5.21 -7.42 -6.43
C LEU A 91 -6.12 -8.51 -5.87
N ILE A 92 -6.41 -8.43 -4.58
CA ILE A 92 -7.25 -9.39 -3.87
C ILE A 92 -8.47 -8.67 -3.31
N THR A 93 -9.60 -9.37 -3.27
CA THR A 93 -10.78 -8.89 -2.54
C THR A 93 -10.73 -9.41 -1.12
N LEU A 94 -10.74 -8.49 -0.15
CA LEU A 94 -10.84 -8.76 1.27
C LEU A 94 -12.29 -8.55 1.72
N SER A 95 -12.67 -9.19 2.83
CA SER A 95 -14.00 -9.06 3.42
C SER A 95 -13.86 -8.96 4.92
N ASP A 96 -14.08 -7.77 5.46
CA ASP A 96 -13.83 -7.43 6.86
C ASP A 96 -15.07 -6.83 7.52
N LYS A 97 -15.09 -6.85 8.86
CA LYS A 97 -16.16 -6.24 9.67
C LYS A 97 -15.86 -4.76 9.92
N ALA A 98 -16.66 -3.91 9.30
CA ALA A 98 -16.70 -2.48 9.58
C ALA A 98 -17.79 -2.17 10.62
N PHE A 99 -17.64 -1.05 11.33
CA PHE A 99 -18.58 -0.68 12.38
C PHE A 99 -18.65 0.83 12.63
N ALA A 100 -19.76 1.25 13.24
CA ALA A 100 -20.00 2.59 13.72
C ALA A 100 -20.69 2.53 15.09
N LEU A 101 -19.97 2.93 16.14
CA LEU A 101 -20.43 2.82 17.52
C LEU A 101 -21.60 3.75 17.83
N GLU A 102 -21.57 5.00 17.32
CA GLU A 102 -22.64 5.99 17.54
C GLU A 102 -24.01 5.53 17.03
N SER A 103 -24.03 4.79 15.91
CA SER A 103 -25.24 4.20 15.34
C SER A 103 -25.48 2.76 15.77
N ASN A 104 -24.59 2.19 16.60
CA ASN A 104 -24.58 0.78 16.98
C ASN A 104 -24.73 -0.16 15.76
N ASP A 105 -24.00 0.13 14.69
CA ASP A 105 -24.11 -0.56 13.40
C ASP A 105 -22.82 -1.31 13.05
N GLN A 106 -22.96 -2.43 12.36
CA GLN A 106 -21.86 -3.29 11.91
C GLN A 106 -22.21 -3.92 10.57
N TRP A 107 -21.24 -3.98 9.65
CA TRP A 107 -21.46 -4.57 8.34
C TRP A 107 -20.23 -5.27 7.80
N ASP A 108 -20.46 -6.27 6.94
CA ASP A 108 -19.41 -6.81 6.09
C ASP A 108 -19.09 -5.81 4.98
N GLN A 109 -17.83 -5.44 4.88
CA GLN A 109 -17.30 -4.61 3.82
C GLN A 109 -16.30 -5.39 2.99
N ARG A 110 -16.55 -5.39 1.67
CA ARG A 110 -15.59 -5.85 0.68
C ARG A 110 -14.75 -4.68 0.19
N HIS A 111 -13.45 -4.90 0.10
CA HIS A 111 -12.48 -3.91 -0.40
C HIS A 111 -11.32 -4.59 -1.10
N LEU A 112 -10.56 -3.83 -1.88
CA LEU A 112 -9.37 -4.30 -2.60
C LEU A 112 -8.11 -4.11 -1.77
N GLY A 113 -7.35 -5.18 -1.64
CA GLY A 113 -5.97 -5.20 -1.14
C GLY A 113 -4.97 -5.51 -2.26
N VAL A 114 -3.69 -5.22 -2.01
CA VAL A 114 -2.58 -5.74 -2.83
C VAL A 114 -1.89 -6.87 -2.08
N ALA A 115 -1.64 -7.98 -2.76
CA ALA A 115 -0.89 -9.11 -2.22
C ALA A 115 0.40 -9.35 -3.02
N PHE A 116 1.49 -9.67 -2.31
CA PHE A 116 2.79 -10.01 -2.89
C PHE A 116 3.28 -11.36 -2.40
N LYS A 117 3.97 -12.10 -3.26
CA LYS A 117 4.91 -13.14 -2.86
C LYS A 117 6.31 -12.73 -3.28
N PHE A 118 7.27 -13.04 -2.41
CA PHE A 118 8.68 -12.85 -2.67
C PHE A 118 9.41 -14.18 -2.58
N SER A 119 10.34 -14.44 -3.49
CA SER A 119 11.31 -15.51 -3.29
C SER A 119 12.32 -15.06 -2.22
N ALA A 120 12.44 -15.81 -1.13
CA ALA A 120 13.52 -15.55 -0.18
C ALA A 120 14.90 -15.76 -0.84
N ALA A 121 15.86 -14.88 -0.55
CA ALA A 121 17.25 -14.99 -1.04
C ALA A 121 18.02 -16.18 -0.40
N SER A 122 17.45 -16.81 0.62
CA SER A 122 17.90 -18.08 1.18
C SER A 122 16.66 -18.91 1.45
N GLY A 123 16.62 -20.13 0.91
CA GLY A 123 15.44 -21.00 0.89
C GLY A 123 14.72 -21.01 2.22
N SER A 124 13.39 -20.92 2.16
CA SER A 124 12.45 -21.06 3.27
C SER A 124 13.04 -21.93 4.38
N LEU A 125 13.28 -21.36 5.57
CA LEU A 125 13.42 -22.20 6.74
C LEU A 125 12.15 -23.07 6.81
N ASP A 126 12.33 -24.39 6.85
CA ASP A 126 11.30 -25.40 7.11
C ASP A 126 10.40 -25.85 5.93
N GLY A 127 10.75 -25.53 4.68
CA GLY A 127 10.03 -26.08 3.51
C GLY A 127 8.58 -25.60 3.36
N LEU A 128 8.23 -24.53 4.05
CA LEU A 128 6.94 -23.85 3.92
C LEU A 128 6.94 -22.96 2.67
N PRO A 129 5.80 -22.85 1.96
CA PRO A 129 5.68 -21.96 0.82
C PRO A 129 5.88 -20.50 1.26
N ASP A 130 6.49 -19.68 0.40
CA ASP A 130 6.64 -18.25 0.65
C ASP A 130 5.27 -17.63 0.95
N PRO A 131 5.12 -16.96 2.11
CA PRO A 131 3.83 -16.43 2.53
C PRO A 131 3.40 -15.28 1.62
N TRP A 132 2.08 -15.13 1.46
CA TRP A 132 1.52 -13.91 0.89
C TRP A 132 1.65 -12.75 1.87
N HIS A 133 2.05 -11.60 1.35
CA HIS A 133 2.15 -10.34 2.06
C HIS A 133 1.07 -9.40 1.56
N CYS A 134 0.07 -9.14 2.38
CA CYS A 134 -1.07 -8.29 2.01
C CYS A 134 -0.89 -6.86 2.55
N VAL A 135 -1.37 -5.89 1.79
CA VAL A 135 -1.50 -4.48 2.12
C VAL A 135 -2.92 -4.02 1.79
N TRP A 136 -3.56 -3.31 2.71
CA TRP A 136 -4.92 -2.76 2.54
C TRP A 136 -5.04 -1.40 3.23
N ALA A 137 -6.16 -0.71 3.05
CA ALA A 137 -6.40 0.58 3.67
C ALA A 137 -7.56 0.51 4.67
N THR A 138 -7.33 1.12 5.82
CA THR A 138 -8.31 1.25 6.90
C THR A 138 -8.48 2.72 7.25
N LEU A 139 -9.71 3.12 7.53
CA LEU A 139 -10.06 4.40 8.09
C LEU A 139 -10.62 4.15 9.48
N GLU A 140 -10.02 4.79 10.47
CA GLU A 140 -10.44 4.71 11.86
C GLU A 140 -10.69 6.10 12.42
N GLU A 141 -11.79 6.26 13.14
CA GLU A 141 -12.04 7.44 13.97
C GLU A 141 -12.01 7.00 15.43
N HIS A 142 -11.33 7.80 16.25
CA HIS A 142 -11.14 7.54 17.67
C HIS A 142 -11.81 8.64 18.47
N ASP A 143 -12.36 8.28 19.64
CA ASP A 143 -12.85 9.26 20.60
C ASP A 143 -11.69 9.99 21.33
N GLN A 144 -12.04 10.88 22.26
CA GLN A 144 -11.07 11.65 23.05
C GLN A 144 -10.20 10.77 23.97
N HIS A 145 -10.62 9.53 24.22
CA HIS A 145 -9.92 8.56 25.05
C HIS A 145 -9.07 7.58 24.22
N GLY A 146 -9.06 7.72 22.89
CA GLY A 146 -8.33 6.84 21.98
C GLY A 146 -9.04 5.51 21.71
N SER A 147 -10.33 5.38 22.02
CA SER A 147 -11.12 4.21 21.64
C SER A 147 -11.62 4.36 20.21
N CYS A 148 -11.46 3.32 19.39
CA CYS A 148 -11.97 3.31 18.01
C CYS A 148 -13.50 3.28 18.03
N ILE A 149 -14.14 4.34 17.53
CA ILE A 149 -15.60 4.51 17.50
C ILE A 149 -16.19 4.28 16.10
N PHE A 150 -15.34 4.29 15.07
CA PHE A 150 -15.73 4.02 13.70
C PHE A 150 -14.56 3.37 12.96
N ARG A 151 -14.84 2.31 12.21
CA ARG A 151 -13.88 1.66 11.31
C ARG A 151 -14.55 1.32 9.99
N THR A 152 -13.91 1.69 8.89
CA THR A 152 -14.28 1.32 7.52
C THR A 152 -13.02 1.02 6.73
N TYR A 153 -13.18 0.36 5.58
CA TYR A 153 -12.07 0.00 4.70
C TYR A 153 -12.14 0.78 3.38
N GLU A 154 -11.02 0.86 2.66
CA GLU A 154 -10.93 1.51 1.36
C GLU A 154 -10.12 0.65 0.39
N ASP A 155 -10.40 0.80 -0.91
CA ASP A 155 -9.68 0.08 -1.95
C ASP A 155 -8.25 0.64 -2.08
N VAL A 156 -7.27 -0.23 -2.32
CA VAL A 156 -5.91 0.16 -2.71
C VAL A 156 -5.58 -0.22 -4.14
N TYR A 157 -4.68 0.54 -4.75
CA TYR A 157 -4.20 0.31 -6.11
C TYR A 157 -2.70 0.57 -6.25
N LEU A 158 -2.12 0.10 -7.36
CA LEU A 158 -0.71 0.28 -7.70
C LEU A 158 -0.55 1.43 -8.68
N GLU A 159 0.41 2.32 -8.46
CA GLU A 159 0.73 3.42 -9.37
C GLU A 159 2.24 3.48 -9.62
N GLU A 160 2.65 3.61 -10.89
CA GLU A 160 4.05 3.86 -11.20
C GLU A 160 4.41 5.33 -10.99
N LEU A 161 5.35 5.59 -10.09
CA LEU A 161 5.83 6.94 -9.82
C LEU A 161 6.75 7.40 -10.96
N GLN A 162 6.20 8.14 -11.91
CA GLN A 162 6.96 8.76 -12.98
C GLN A 162 7.99 9.74 -12.40
N ARG A 163 9.26 9.57 -12.76
CA ARG A 163 10.29 10.55 -12.41
C ARG A 163 9.98 11.85 -13.13
N SER A 164 9.84 12.95 -12.39
CA SER A 164 9.91 14.27 -13.01
C SER A 164 11.26 14.39 -13.73
N PRO A 165 11.30 14.90 -14.98
CA PRO A 165 12.54 15.10 -15.69
C PRO A 165 13.45 15.98 -14.82
N ARG A 166 14.55 15.41 -14.30
CA ARG A 166 15.53 16.19 -13.55
C ARG A 166 16.06 17.26 -14.50
N LYS A 167 15.82 18.55 -14.20
CA LYS A 167 16.45 19.66 -14.91
C LYS A 167 17.95 19.37 -15.03
N ALA A 168 18.44 19.27 -16.26
CA ALA A 168 19.84 19.05 -16.54
C ALA A 168 20.65 20.15 -15.82
N ARG A 169 21.61 19.75 -14.97
CA ARG A 169 22.57 20.69 -14.38
C ARG A 169 23.34 21.31 -15.53
N HIS A 170 23.07 22.59 -15.81
CA HIS A 170 23.81 23.38 -16.77
C HIS A 170 25.27 23.44 -16.32
N ARG A 171 26.10 22.56 -16.88
CA ARG A 171 27.54 22.51 -16.63
C ARG A 171 28.11 23.78 -17.26
N LYS A 172 28.37 24.81 -16.44
CA LYS A 172 29.13 25.99 -16.87
C LYS A 172 30.46 25.48 -17.44
N GLN A 173 30.61 25.57 -18.76
CA GLN A 173 31.90 25.47 -19.40
C GLN A 173 32.68 26.71 -18.97
N SER A 174 33.64 26.55 -18.05
CA SER A 174 34.71 27.51 -17.89
C SER A 174 35.63 27.33 -19.10
N GLY A 175 35.55 28.26 -20.05
CA GLY A 175 36.50 28.40 -21.14
C GLY A 175 37.88 28.87 -20.63
N PRO A 176 38.92 28.70 -21.47
CA PRO A 176 40.32 28.89 -21.11
C PRO A 176 40.71 30.34 -20.83
#